data_AF-A0A7L9U4D4-F1
#
_entry.id   AF-A0A7L9U4D4-F1
#
_cell.length_a   1.000
_cell.length_b   1.000
_cell.length_c   1.000
_cell.angle_alpha   90.00
_cell.angle_beta   90.00
_cell.angle_gamma   90.00
#
_symmetry.space_group_name_H-M   'P 1'
#
loop_
_entity.id
_entity.type
_entity.pdbx_description
1 polymer ?
#
loop_
_entity_poly.entity_id
_entity_poly.type
_entity_poly.pdbx_seq_one_letter_code
_entity_poly.pdbx_strand_id
1 'polypeptide(L)'
;MALGAAASFPGRAEQFRSVELVLDNVELGEAARLGGYFYQLYLNIPSAKGKAGRFRSIHIGTLGSFKINAAMHHGGAQVQLRYPIRRRLAGALERELGMISVSFVRVDGERSPKGELIHMGEVRMEVSTDDGD
;
A
#
# COMPACT_ATOMS: atom_id res chain seq x y z
N MET A 1 -24.52 3.47 -19.23
CA MET A 1 -23.51 4.36 -18.63
C MET A 1 -24.17 5.05 -17.44
N ALA A 2 -23.89 4.63 -16.20
CA ALA A 2 -24.43 5.30 -15.03
C ALA A 2 -23.54 6.50 -14.69
N LEU A 3 -24.07 7.71 -14.82
CA LEU A 3 -23.45 8.92 -14.31
C LEU A 3 -23.68 8.92 -12.78
N GLY A 4 -22.67 8.51 -12.01
CA GLY A 4 -22.72 8.60 -10.57
C GLY A 4 -22.86 10.06 -10.15
N ALA A 5 -24.00 10.43 -9.57
CA ALA A 5 -24.16 11.74 -8.94
C ALA A 5 -23.21 11.81 -7.75
N ALA A 6 -22.46 12.92 -7.62
CA ALA A 6 -21.65 13.18 -6.45
C ALA A 6 -22.57 13.36 -5.23
N ALA A 7 -22.81 12.26 -4.50
CA ALA A 7 -23.53 12.30 -3.24
C ALA A 7 -22.57 12.78 -2.15
N SER A 8 -22.95 13.80 -1.39
CA SER A 8 -22.23 14.17 -0.18
C SER A 8 -22.39 13.05 0.85
N PHE A 9 -21.29 12.44 1.26
CA PHE A 9 -21.29 11.48 2.37
C PHE A 9 -21.68 12.22 3.66
N PRO A 10 -22.73 11.80 4.40
CA PRO A 10 -23.21 12.50 5.60
C PRO A 10 -22.28 12.33 6.82
N GLY A 11 -21.07 11.80 6.63
CA GLY A 11 -20.04 11.73 7.66
C GLY A 11 -19.10 12.94 7.63
N ARG A 12 -18.61 13.31 8.81
CA ARG A 12 -17.54 14.32 8.93
C ARG A 12 -16.25 13.72 8.39
N ALA A 13 -15.86 14.05 7.16
CA ALA A 13 -14.60 13.59 6.57
C ALA A 13 -13.38 13.97 7.46
N GLU A 14 -13.53 15.00 8.31
CA GLU A 14 -12.54 15.41 9.30
C GLU A 14 -12.26 14.35 10.38
N GLN A 15 -13.12 13.33 10.52
CA GLN A 15 -12.96 12.25 11.49
C GLN A 15 -11.89 11.24 11.06
N PHE A 16 -11.61 11.13 9.76
CA PHE A 16 -10.55 10.25 9.26
C PHE A 16 -9.20 10.93 9.49
N ARG A 17 -8.32 10.23 10.17
CA ARG A 17 -7.04 10.75 10.66
C ARG A 17 -5.84 10.17 9.92
N SER A 18 -6.01 9.01 9.29
CA SER A 18 -4.96 8.36 8.51
C SER A 18 -5.53 7.68 7.26
N VAL A 19 -4.61 7.36 6.34
CA VAL A 19 -4.86 6.50 5.20
C VAL A 19 -3.92 5.32 5.32
N GLU A 20 -4.37 4.12 4.99
CA GLU A 20 -3.57 2.92 5.07
C GLU A 20 -3.56 2.20 3.73
N LEU A 21 -2.39 1.72 3.32
CA LEU A 21 -2.31 0.67 2.31
C LEU A 21 -2.49 -0.68 3.01
N VAL A 22 -3.46 -1.46 2.55
CA VAL A 22 -3.77 -2.79 3.07
C VAL A 22 -3.47 -3.83 2.00
N LEU A 23 -2.67 -4.83 2.36
CA LEU A 23 -2.38 -6.00 1.56
C LEU A 23 -3.05 -7.21 2.22
N ASP A 24 -3.99 -7.83 1.53
CA ASP A 24 -4.80 -8.93 2.06
C ASP A 24 -4.45 -10.27 1.42
N ASN A 25 -4.57 -11.33 2.21
CA ASN A 25 -4.25 -12.70 1.84
C ASN A 25 -2.84 -12.80 1.25
N VAL A 26 -1.86 -12.28 1.99
CA VAL A 26 -0.46 -12.26 1.55
C VAL A 26 0.18 -13.61 1.79
N GLU A 27 0.70 -14.23 0.74
CA GLU A 27 1.31 -15.56 0.81
C GLU A 27 2.70 -15.56 0.17
N LEU A 28 3.60 -16.38 0.70
CA LEU A 28 4.91 -16.62 0.09
C LEU A 28 4.84 -17.82 -0.83
N GLY A 29 5.38 -17.67 -2.04
CA GLY A 29 5.74 -18.81 -2.87
C GLY A 29 6.88 -19.62 -2.21
N GLU A 30 7.02 -20.88 -2.60
CA GLU A 30 8.05 -21.77 -2.03
C GLU A 30 9.47 -21.17 -2.13
N ALA A 31 9.85 -20.64 -3.29
CA ALA A 31 11.17 -20.04 -3.51
C ALA A 31 11.42 -18.78 -2.67
N ALA A 32 10.37 -18.07 -2.27
CA ALA A 32 10.46 -16.84 -1.51
C ALA A 32 10.84 -17.03 -0.04
N ARG A 33 10.60 -18.24 0.51
CA ARG A 33 10.90 -18.55 1.92
C ARG A 33 12.39 -18.44 2.25
N LEU A 34 13.24 -18.60 1.24
CA LEU A 34 14.70 -18.48 1.37
C LEU A 34 15.18 -17.03 1.59
N GLY A 35 14.34 -16.03 1.34
CA GLY A 35 14.69 -14.61 1.51
C GLY A 35 15.72 -14.12 0.51
N GLY A 36 16.56 -13.15 0.91
CA GLY A 36 17.54 -12.52 0.02
C GLY A 36 16.95 -11.49 -0.96
N TYR A 37 15.71 -11.05 -0.71
CA TYR A 37 15.05 -9.98 -1.46
C TYR A 37 14.05 -9.25 -0.56
N PHE A 38 13.67 -8.04 -0.97
CA PHE A 38 12.49 -7.35 -0.47
C PHE A 38 11.96 -6.39 -1.53
N TYR A 39 10.78 -5.84 -1.30
CA TYR A 39 10.18 -4.78 -2.09
C TYR A 39 10.11 -3.51 -1.25
N GLN A 40 10.56 -2.40 -1.81
CA GLN A 40 10.24 -1.06 -1.33
C GLN A 40 8.86 -0.69 -1.88
N LEU A 41 7.98 -0.23 -1.00
CA LEU A 41 6.64 0.19 -1.34
C LEU A 41 6.62 1.71 -1.50
N TYR A 42 6.06 2.16 -2.61
CA TYR A 42 5.88 3.57 -2.90
C TYR A 42 4.43 3.89 -3.21
N LEU A 43 3.95 4.99 -2.65
CA LEU A 43 2.72 5.65 -3.06
C LEU A 43 3.04 6.70 -4.10
N ASN A 44 2.45 6.60 -5.28
CA ASN A 44 2.60 7.56 -6.35
C ASN A 44 1.40 8.49 -6.36
N ILE A 45 1.64 9.75 -6.05
CA ILE A 45 0.63 10.80 -6.02
C ILE A 45 0.90 11.76 -7.18
N PRO A 46 -0.12 12.17 -7.94
CA PRO A 46 0.04 13.25 -8.92
C PRO A 46 0.61 14.52 -8.28
N SER A 47 1.55 15.18 -8.95
CA SER A 47 2.10 16.44 -8.48
C SER A 47 1.11 17.59 -8.74
N ALA A 48 0.55 18.15 -7.68
CA ALA A 48 -0.22 19.39 -7.77
C ALA A 48 0.69 20.56 -8.20
N LYS A 49 0.64 20.91 -9.49
CA LYS A 49 0.91 22.22 -10.13
C LYS A 49 1.39 22.02 -11.58
N GLY A 50 0.48 22.15 -12.54
CA GLY A 50 0.77 22.61 -13.91
C GLY A 50 1.72 21.76 -14.78
N LYS A 51 2.14 20.57 -14.34
CA LYS A 51 2.94 19.62 -15.14
C LYS A 51 2.20 18.29 -15.19
N ALA A 52 1.24 18.19 -16.11
CA ALA A 52 0.56 16.95 -16.42
C ALA A 52 1.59 15.82 -16.56
N GLY A 53 1.40 14.72 -15.82
CA GLY A 53 2.21 13.50 -15.92
C GLY A 53 3.38 13.34 -14.94
N ARG A 54 3.67 14.29 -14.04
CA ARG A 54 4.68 14.06 -12.98
C ARG A 54 4.03 13.51 -11.71
N PHE A 55 4.39 12.27 -11.37
CA PHE A 55 4.07 11.67 -10.07
C PHE A 55 5.17 11.97 -9.06
N ARG A 56 4.78 12.22 -7.82
CA ARG A 56 5.65 12.17 -6.65
C ARG A 56 5.50 10.77 -6.03
N SER A 57 6.59 10.01 -6.02
CA SER A 57 6.66 8.72 -5.34
C SER A 57 7.14 8.90 -3.90
N ILE A 58 6.45 8.28 -2.97
CA ILE A 58 6.67 8.44 -1.53
C ILE A 58 6.87 7.06 -0.95
N HIS A 59 8.03 6.81 -0.34
CA HIS A 59 8.29 5.52 0.29
C HIS A 59 7.40 5.34 1.53
N ILE A 60 6.62 4.26 1.55
CA ILE A 60 5.65 3.96 2.62
C ILE A 60 6.02 2.72 3.44
N GLY A 61 7.03 1.95 3.02
CA GLY A 61 7.54 0.83 3.79
C GLY A 61 8.16 -0.27 2.94
N THR A 62 8.40 -1.41 3.56
CA THR A 62 8.97 -2.58 2.89
C THR A 62 8.08 -3.82 3.02
N LEU A 63 8.18 -4.71 2.04
CA LEU A 63 7.50 -6.01 2.00
C LEU A 63 8.54 -7.08 1.63
N GLY A 64 8.67 -8.12 2.44
CA GLY A 64 9.62 -9.19 2.16
C GLY A 64 9.30 -10.44 2.97
N SER A 65 10.04 -11.52 2.68
CA SER A 65 9.79 -12.84 3.29
C SER A 65 9.80 -12.80 4.81
N PHE A 66 10.71 -12.04 5.43
CA PHE A 66 10.78 -11.91 6.88
C PHE A 66 9.51 -11.29 7.50
N LYS A 67 9.02 -10.19 6.92
CA LYS A 67 7.80 -9.52 7.42
C LYS A 67 6.57 -10.41 7.24
N ILE A 68 6.47 -11.12 6.10
CA ILE A 68 5.36 -12.02 5.83
C ILE A 68 5.43 -13.24 6.76
N ASN A 69 6.58 -13.89 6.91
CA ASN A 69 6.76 -15.01 7.83
C ASN A 69 6.41 -14.62 9.27
N ALA A 70 6.88 -13.47 9.75
CA ALA A 70 6.52 -12.96 11.08
C ALA A 70 4.99 -12.81 11.23
N ALA A 71 4.32 -12.24 10.23
CA ALA A 71 2.87 -12.09 10.25
C ALA A 71 2.14 -13.44 10.18
N MET A 72 2.63 -14.42 9.42
CA MET A 72 2.07 -15.79 9.40
C MET A 72 2.11 -16.46 10.78
N HIS A 73 3.20 -16.24 11.54
CA HIS A 73 3.33 -16.80 12.88
C HIS A 73 2.37 -16.15 13.91
N HIS A 74 1.91 -14.92 13.67
CA HIS A 74 1.06 -14.17 14.59
C HIS A 74 -0.42 -14.09 14.17
N GLY A 75 -0.74 -14.20 12.87
CA GLY A 75 -2.05 -13.83 12.29
C GLY A 75 -2.96 -14.98 11.87
N GLY A 76 -2.53 -16.24 12.01
CA GLY A 76 -3.33 -17.40 11.57
C GLY A 76 -3.33 -17.58 10.04
N ALA A 77 -4.41 -18.14 9.49
CA ALA A 77 -4.47 -18.61 8.11
C ALA A 77 -4.45 -17.51 7.03
N GLN A 78 -4.67 -16.23 7.39
CA GLN A 78 -4.70 -15.12 6.44
C GLN A 78 -3.82 -13.97 6.91
N VAL A 79 -2.74 -13.71 6.19
CA VAL A 79 -1.86 -12.58 6.48
C VAL A 79 -2.44 -11.31 5.87
N GLN A 80 -2.73 -10.33 6.75
CA GLN A 80 -3.03 -8.96 6.37
C GLN A 80 -1.88 -8.05 6.83
N LEU A 81 -1.37 -7.22 5.92
CA LEU A 81 -0.32 -6.24 6.21
C LEU A 81 -0.84 -4.83 5.98
N ARG A 82 -0.69 -3.97 6.99
CA ARG A 82 -1.08 -2.55 6.95
C ARG A 82 0.14 -1.65 6.93
N TYR A 83 0.06 -0.59 6.13
CA TYR A 83 1.09 0.44 6.00
C TYR A 83 0.44 1.82 6.18
N PRO A 84 0.51 2.40 7.39
CA PRO A 84 -0.09 3.70 7.66
C PRO A 84 0.66 4.81 6.91
N ILE A 85 -0.11 5.66 6.24
CA ILE A 85 0.35 6.81 5.48
C ILE A 85 0.00 8.05 6.28
N ARG A 86 1.03 8.71 6.82
CA ARG A 86 0.87 9.87 7.71
C ARG A 86 0.00 10.96 7.10
N ARG A 87 -0.84 11.58 7.93
CA ARG A 87 -1.82 12.62 7.56
C ARG A 87 -1.28 13.80 6.73
N ARG A 88 0.00 14.18 6.90
CA ARG A 88 0.65 15.22 6.09
C ARG A 88 0.74 14.86 4.59
N LEU A 89 0.67 13.58 4.27
CA LEU A 89 0.59 13.05 2.91
C LEU A 89 -0.85 12.99 2.40
N ALA A 90 -1.82 12.85 3.30
CA ALA A 90 -3.24 12.79 2.98
C ALA A 90 -3.80 14.09 2.37
N GLY A 91 -3.26 15.25 2.75
CA GLY A 91 -3.66 16.53 2.15
C GLY A 91 -3.36 16.64 0.64
N ALA A 92 -2.47 15.80 0.10
CA ALA A 92 -2.26 15.68 -1.35
C ALA A 92 -3.26 14.73 -2.03
N LEU A 93 -3.92 13.87 -1.26
CA LEU A 93 -4.87 12.88 -1.74
C LEU A 93 -6.25 13.51 -2.03
N GLU A 94 -6.62 14.58 -1.33
CA GLU A 94 -7.96 15.22 -1.40
C GLU A 94 -8.42 15.66 -2.80
N ARG A 95 -7.52 15.82 -3.77
CA ARG A 95 -7.86 16.39 -5.09
C ARG A 95 -7.81 15.41 -6.25
N GLU A 96 -7.06 14.31 -6.16
CA GLU A 96 -6.76 13.43 -7.31
C GLU A 96 -6.68 11.95 -6.93
N LEU A 97 -7.55 11.49 -6.02
CA LEU A 97 -7.59 10.09 -5.53
C LEU A 97 -7.58 9.05 -6.65
N GLY A 98 -8.31 9.30 -7.74
CA GLY A 98 -8.46 8.36 -8.85
C GLY A 98 -7.19 8.10 -9.67
N MET A 99 -6.10 8.84 -9.43
CA MET A 99 -4.83 8.68 -10.13
C MET A 99 -3.70 8.19 -9.23
N ILE A 100 -4.02 7.81 -7.98
CA ILE A 100 -3.04 7.22 -7.08
C ILE A 100 -2.69 5.82 -7.56
N SER A 101 -1.41 5.47 -7.51
CA SER A 101 -0.95 4.09 -7.70
C SER A 101 0.05 3.69 -6.63
N VAL A 102 0.22 2.38 -6.46
CA VAL A 102 1.22 1.78 -5.57
C VAL A 102 2.27 1.08 -6.42
N SER A 103 3.53 1.31 -6.11
CA SER A 103 4.65 0.61 -6.75
C SER A 103 5.37 -0.29 -5.77
N PHE A 104 5.66 -1.51 -6.24
CA PHE A 104 6.45 -2.50 -5.55
C PHE A 104 7.82 -2.57 -6.26
N VAL A 105 8.82 -1.90 -5.68
CA VAL A 105 10.17 -1.81 -6.27
C VAL A 105 11.04 -2.89 -5.65
N ARG A 106 11.40 -3.88 -6.46
CA ARG A 106 12.21 -5.02 -6.02
C ARG A 106 13.65 -4.62 -5.71
N VAL A 107 14.15 -5.10 -4.58
CA VAL A 107 15.56 -5.02 -4.17
C VAL A 107 16.07 -6.44 -3.96
N ASP A 108 17.11 -6.80 -4.70
CA ASP A 108 17.72 -8.13 -4.70
C ASP A 108 19.05 -8.10 -3.94
N GLY A 109 19.26 -9.10 -3.08
CA GLY A 109 20.59 -9.47 -2.59
C GLY A 109 21.28 -10.43 -3.57
N GLU A 110 22.52 -10.81 -3.23
CA GLU A 110 23.37 -11.67 -4.09
C GLU A 110 22.72 -13.00 -4.47
N ARG A 111 21.88 -13.57 -3.59
CA ARG A 111 21.20 -14.87 -3.79
C ARG A 111 19.68 -14.74 -3.82
N SER A 112 19.18 -13.70 -4.48
CA SER A 112 17.73 -13.47 -4.60
C SER A 112 17.03 -14.54 -5.44
N PRO A 113 15.94 -15.17 -4.94
CA PRO A 113 15.18 -16.15 -5.70
C PRO A 113 14.45 -15.49 -6.88
N LYS A 114 14.24 -16.21 -7.98
CA LYS A 114 13.48 -15.74 -9.13
C LYS A 114 12.11 -16.43 -9.20
N GLY A 115 11.22 -15.93 -10.05
CA GLY A 115 9.86 -16.44 -10.20
C GLY A 115 8.84 -15.72 -9.34
N GLU A 116 7.69 -16.37 -9.13
CA GLU A 116 6.59 -15.87 -8.30
C GLU A 116 6.96 -16.00 -6.82
N LEU A 117 7.11 -14.86 -6.15
CA LEU A 117 7.63 -14.82 -4.77
C LEU A 117 6.55 -14.48 -3.75
N ILE A 118 5.67 -13.55 -4.07
CA ILE A 118 4.63 -13.08 -3.16
C ILE A 118 3.32 -13.06 -3.93
N HIS A 119 2.32 -13.73 -3.38
CA HIS A 119 0.94 -13.67 -3.84
C HIS A 119 0.15 -12.75 -2.91
N MET A 120 -0.78 -11.99 -3.48
CA MET A 120 -1.67 -11.09 -2.75
C MET A 120 -3.07 -11.27 -3.31
N GLY A 121 -4.04 -11.51 -2.45
CA GLY A 121 -5.44 -11.60 -2.86
C GLY A 121 -6.02 -10.24 -3.22
N GLU A 122 -5.70 -9.21 -2.42
CA GLU A 122 -6.17 -7.84 -2.66
C GLU A 122 -5.14 -6.81 -2.19
N VAL A 123 -5.10 -5.69 -2.92
CA VAL A 123 -4.39 -4.47 -2.51
C VAL A 123 -5.39 -3.33 -2.53
N ARG A 124 -5.60 -2.68 -1.38
CA ARG A 124 -6.56 -1.58 -1.25
C ARG A 124 -6.04 -0.44 -0.39
N MET A 125 -6.60 0.74 -0.60
CA MET A 125 -6.42 1.86 0.31
C MET A 125 -7.64 1.97 1.22
N GLU A 126 -7.40 2.12 2.52
CA GLU A 126 -8.41 2.38 3.53
C GLU A 126 -8.21 3.76 4.16
N VAL A 127 -9.28 4.40 4.59
CA VAL A 127 -9.24 5.57 5.47
C VAL A 127 -9.57 5.12 6.89
N SER A 128 -8.81 5.58 7.88
CA SER A 128 -8.98 5.19 9.28
C SER A 128 -9.18 6.42 10.17
N THR A 129 -9.95 6.25 11.26
CA THR A 129 -10.10 7.25 12.32
C THR A 129 -8.98 7.20 13.36
N ASP A 130 -8.11 6.19 13.28
CA ASP A 130 -6.90 6.06 14.10
C ASP A 130 -5.78 6.98 13.56
N ASP A 131 -4.97 7.53 14.46
CA ASP A 131 -3.82 8.38 14.13
C ASP A 131 -2.62 7.57 13.60
N GLY A 132 -2.59 6.24 13.83
CA GLY A 132 -1.59 5.33 13.23
C GLY A 132 -0.16 5.54 13.76
N ASP A 133 -0.03 6.08 14.97
CA ASP A 133 1.23 6.27 15.71
C ASP A 133 1.47 5.16 16.76
#